data_AF-A0A851LJW5-F1
#
_entry.id   AF-A0A851LJW5-F1
#
_cell.length_a   1.000
_cell.length_b   1.000
_cell.length_c   1.000
_cell.angle_alpha   90.00
_cell.angle_beta   90.00
_cell.angle_gamma   90.00
#
_symmetry.space_group_name_H-M   'P 1'
#
loop_
_entity.id
_entity.type
_entity.pdbx_description
1 polymer ?
#
loop_
_entity_poly.entity_id
_entity_poly.type
_entity_poly.pdbx_seq_one_letter_code
_entity_poly.pdbx_strand_id
1 'polypeptide(L)'
;MSKISKFFKGGGSAASKGRRAPSAQEALARLRETEEMLGKKQEYLETRIERELALARQHGTKNKRAALQALKRKKRYEKQLSQIDGTLSTIEFQREALENSHTNTEVLKNMGYAAQAMKKVHENMDLNKIDDLMQDITEQQDVAQEISDAISNRAAFGEEFDEDELMAELEELEQEELNKGMRDVRLPSVPSTSLPSRPGKLLACHFTFLMIKPCLSTRKRVEDEDEMKQLAAWAS
;
A
#
# COMPACT_ATOMS: atom_id res chain seq x y z
N MET A 1 -54.35 -18.87 37.55
CA MET A 1 -53.87 -17.67 36.86
C MET A 1 -52.59 -18.02 36.12
N SER A 2 -52.64 -18.15 34.79
CA SER A 2 -51.45 -18.36 33.97
C SER A 2 -51.64 -17.60 32.65
N LYS A 3 -50.97 -16.45 32.52
CA LYS A 3 -51.03 -15.56 31.35
C LYS A 3 -49.62 -15.01 31.08
N ILE A 4 -48.71 -15.83 30.55
CA ILE A 4 -47.43 -15.34 29.97
C ILE A 4 -46.97 -16.15 28.74
N SER A 5 -47.70 -17.17 28.27
CA SER A 5 -47.24 -18.06 27.19
C SER A 5 -47.59 -17.62 25.75
N LYS A 6 -47.75 -16.32 25.44
CA LYS A 6 -48.25 -15.91 24.11
C LYS A 6 -47.63 -14.68 23.44
N PHE A 7 -46.36 -14.36 23.66
CA PHE A 7 -45.72 -13.20 23.01
C PHE A 7 -44.43 -13.44 22.21
N PHE A 8 -44.13 -14.67 21.79
CA PHE A 8 -42.98 -14.94 20.90
C PHE A 8 -43.32 -15.81 19.68
N LYS A 9 -44.53 -15.66 19.12
CA LYS A 9 -44.90 -16.33 17.86
C LYS A 9 -45.55 -15.32 16.93
N GLY A 10 -44.73 -14.69 16.08
CA GLY A 10 -45.20 -13.82 15.00
C GLY A 10 -44.36 -12.56 14.86
N GLY A 11 -43.18 -12.70 14.25
CA GLY A 11 -42.29 -11.56 13.99
C GLY A 11 -41.31 -11.85 12.88
N GLY A 12 -41.77 -11.72 11.62
CA GLY A 12 -40.93 -11.21 10.54
C GLY A 12 -39.93 -12.18 9.89
N SER A 13 -40.41 -13.23 9.23
CA SER A 13 -39.73 -13.76 8.03
C SER A 13 -40.00 -12.81 6.85
N ALA A 14 -39.36 -11.64 6.84
CA ALA A 14 -39.48 -10.68 5.74
C ALA A 14 -38.22 -9.81 5.66
N ALA A 15 -37.14 -10.38 5.11
CA ALA A 15 -36.11 -9.71 4.29
C ALA A 15 -34.80 -10.53 4.22
N SER A 16 -34.85 -11.79 3.78
CA SER A 16 -33.70 -12.45 3.15
C SER A 16 -34.02 -12.69 1.66
N LYS A 17 -34.34 -11.60 0.94
CA LYS A 17 -34.14 -11.60 -0.51
C LYS A 17 -32.67 -11.92 -0.72
N GLY A 18 -32.38 -13.09 -1.27
CA GLY A 18 -31.04 -13.66 -1.36
C GLY A 18 -30.02 -12.63 -1.81
N ARG A 19 -29.20 -12.16 -0.86
CA ARG A 19 -27.92 -11.55 -1.23
C ARG A 19 -27.12 -12.70 -1.82
N ARG A 20 -27.02 -12.73 -3.15
CA ARG A 20 -25.98 -13.52 -3.83
C ARG A 20 -24.68 -13.22 -3.09
N ALA A 21 -23.90 -14.26 -2.81
CA ALA A 21 -22.57 -14.05 -2.26
C ALA A 21 -21.87 -12.96 -3.10
N PRO A 22 -21.24 -11.96 -2.47
CA PRO A 22 -20.57 -10.90 -3.22
C PRO A 22 -19.64 -11.55 -4.24
N SER A 23 -19.68 -11.08 -5.48
CA SER A 23 -18.77 -11.60 -6.50
C SER A 23 -17.34 -11.24 -6.09
N ALA A 24 -16.36 -12.05 -6.52
CA ALA A 24 -14.96 -11.75 -6.29
C ALA A 24 -14.61 -10.34 -6.79
N GLN A 25 -15.13 -9.93 -7.95
CA GLN A 25 -14.96 -8.57 -8.49
C GLN A 25 -15.58 -7.48 -7.61
N GLU A 26 -16.77 -7.70 -7.02
CA GLU A 26 -17.37 -6.72 -6.10
C GLU A 26 -16.54 -6.60 -4.82
N ALA A 27 -16.04 -7.72 -4.29
CA ALA A 27 -15.16 -7.72 -3.13
C ALA A 27 -13.84 -6.98 -3.43
N LEU A 28 -13.22 -7.23 -4.58
CA LEU A 28 -12.00 -6.54 -5.02
C LEU A 28 -12.21 -5.03 -5.18
N ALA A 29 -13.32 -4.60 -5.78
CA ALA A 29 -13.65 -3.18 -5.91
C ALA A 29 -13.77 -2.50 -4.54
N ARG A 30 -14.46 -3.14 -3.58
CA ARG A 30 -14.59 -2.63 -2.22
C ARG A 30 -13.25 -2.57 -1.48
N LEU A 31 -12.39 -3.59 -1.64
CA LEU A 31 -11.06 -3.60 -1.02
C LEU A 31 -10.20 -2.44 -1.52
N ARG A 32 -10.22 -2.17 -2.84
CA ARG A 32 -9.51 -1.03 -3.44
C ARG A 32 -10.05 0.32 -2.95
N GLU A 33 -11.38 0.46 -2.84
CA GLU A 33 -11.99 1.67 -2.26
C GLU A 33 -11.55 1.88 -0.80
N THR A 34 -11.49 0.81 -0.01
CA THR A 34 -11.02 0.90 1.38
C THR A 34 -9.53 1.21 1.48
N GLU A 35 -8.71 0.69 0.57
CA GLU A 35 -7.27 0.98 0.46
C GLU A 35 -7.05 2.48 0.16
N GLU A 36 -7.77 3.03 -0.83
CA GLU A 36 -7.70 4.46 -1.17
C GLU A 36 -8.13 5.35 0.01
N MET A 37 -9.21 4.97 0.70
CA MET A 37 -9.68 5.69 1.89
C MET A 37 -8.67 5.66 3.04
N LEU A 38 -8.02 4.51 3.28
CA LEU A 38 -6.99 4.38 4.29
C LEU A 38 -5.71 5.15 3.91
N GLY A 39 -5.32 5.16 2.62
CA GLY A 39 -4.21 5.97 2.10
C GLY A 39 -4.42 7.46 2.34
N LYS A 40 -5.60 8.00 2.00
CA LYS A 40 -5.94 9.42 2.29
C LYS A 40 -5.88 9.73 3.79
N LYS A 41 -6.28 8.77 4.63
CA LYS A 41 -6.24 8.92 6.09
C LYS A 41 -4.80 8.89 6.63
N GLN A 42 -3.93 8.09 6.01
CA GLN A 42 -2.50 8.03 6.31
C GLN A 42 -1.85 9.40 6.05
N GLU A 43 -2.00 9.95 4.84
CA GLU A 43 -1.49 11.27 4.45
C GLU A 43 -1.98 12.39 5.41
N TYR A 44 -3.25 12.33 5.79
CA TYR A 44 -3.82 13.25 6.78
C TYR A 44 -3.10 13.16 8.12
N LEU A 45 -2.88 11.95 8.64
CA LEU A 45 -2.20 11.73 9.92
C LEU A 45 -0.74 12.16 9.87
N GLU A 46 -0.03 11.90 8.77
CA GLU A 46 1.35 12.37 8.55
C GLU A 46 1.43 13.89 8.61
N THR A 47 0.54 14.59 7.88
CA THR A 47 0.44 16.06 7.90
C THR A 47 0.12 16.59 9.32
N ARG A 48 -0.66 15.85 10.11
CA ARG A 48 -0.95 16.21 11.52
C ARG A 48 0.28 16.00 12.41
N ILE A 49 1.03 14.92 12.21
CA ILE A 49 2.28 14.63 12.92
C ILE A 49 3.29 15.76 12.69
N GLU A 50 3.48 16.19 11.45
CA GLU A 50 4.37 17.29 11.09
C GLU A 50 3.96 18.61 11.75
N ARG A 51 2.66 18.94 11.73
CA ARG A 51 2.12 20.13 12.40
C ARG A 51 2.39 20.11 13.90
N GLU A 52 2.14 19.00 14.59
CA GLU A 52 2.41 18.89 16.03
C GLU A 52 3.91 18.96 16.33
N LEU A 53 4.76 18.43 15.45
CA LEU A 53 6.20 18.52 15.54
C LEU A 53 6.67 19.99 15.41
N ALA A 54 6.13 20.73 14.44
CA ALA A 54 6.38 22.15 14.28
C ALA A 54 5.95 22.96 15.50
N LEU A 55 4.76 22.70 16.05
CA LEU A 55 4.27 23.34 17.29
C LEU A 55 5.17 23.01 18.49
N ALA A 56 5.62 21.77 18.62
CA ALA A 56 6.55 21.38 19.68
C ALA A 56 7.88 22.13 19.58
N ARG A 57 8.43 22.29 18.36
CA ARG A 57 9.65 23.08 18.10
C ARG A 57 9.45 24.56 18.44
N GLN A 58 8.31 25.14 18.05
CA GLN A 58 8.00 26.56 18.33
C GLN A 58 7.86 26.85 19.83
N HIS A 59 7.21 25.94 20.58
CA HIS A 59 6.99 26.13 22.01
C HIS A 59 8.12 25.60 22.89
N GLY A 60 9.04 24.79 22.37
CA GLY A 60 10.10 24.12 23.14
C GLY A 60 10.97 25.06 23.99
N THR A 61 11.23 26.28 23.50
CA THR A 61 12.05 27.29 24.20
C THR A 61 11.25 28.25 25.08
N LYS A 62 9.94 28.41 24.83
CA LYS A 62 9.10 29.43 25.48
C LYS A 62 8.09 28.85 26.47
N ASN A 63 7.55 27.67 26.17
CA ASN A 63 6.50 27.04 26.97
C ASN A 63 6.62 25.51 26.90
N LYS A 64 7.40 24.97 27.85
CA LYS A 64 7.65 23.53 27.99
C LYS A 64 6.35 22.71 28.13
N ARG A 65 5.31 23.24 28.79
CA ARG A 65 4.03 22.53 28.96
C ARG A 65 3.29 22.39 27.64
N ALA A 66 3.24 23.45 26.83
CA ALA A 66 2.63 23.40 25.50
C ALA A 66 3.38 22.46 24.54
N ALA A 67 4.71 22.48 24.57
CA ALA A 67 5.54 21.56 23.79
C ALA A 67 5.30 20.09 24.17
N LEU A 68 5.21 19.77 25.47
CA LEU A 68 4.90 18.42 25.93
C LEU A 68 3.50 17.94 25.50
N GLN A 69 2.51 18.84 25.45
CA GLN A 69 1.18 18.49 24.96
C GLN A 69 1.18 18.20 23.44
N ALA A 70 1.91 19.00 22.66
CA ALA A 70 2.07 18.76 21.22
C ALA A 70 2.76 17.41 20.94
N LEU A 71 3.84 17.09 21.68
CA LEU A 71 4.51 15.78 21.57
C LEU A 71 3.60 14.60 21.96
N LYS A 72 2.73 14.77 22.98
CA LYS A 72 1.73 13.74 23.32
C LYS A 72 0.71 13.53 22.20
N ARG A 73 0.28 14.59 21.51
CA ARG A 73 -0.62 14.48 20.35
C ARG A 73 0.08 13.81 19.17
N LYS A 74 1.31 14.22 18.86
CA LYS A 74 2.19 13.55 17.87
C LYS A 74 2.25 12.04 18.11
N LYS A 75 2.59 11.61 19.33
CA LYS A 75 2.69 10.19 19.69
C LYS A 75 1.37 9.42 19.53
N ARG A 76 0.22 10.08 19.72
CA ARG A 76 -1.10 9.46 19.47
C ARG A 76 -1.34 9.28 17.98
N TYR A 77 -1.01 10.27 17.16
CA TYR A 77 -1.14 10.17 15.71
C TYR A 77 -0.20 9.12 15.11
N GLU A 78 1.05 9.03 15.57
CA GLU A 78 1.99 7.95 15.17
C GLU A 78 1.43 6.56 15.47
N LYS A 79 0.79 6.38 16.64
CA LYS A 79 0.16 5.10 16.97
C LYS A 79 -1.02 4.79 16.04
N GLN A 80 -1.81 5.80 15.67
CA GLN A 80 -2.90 5.63 14.71
C GLN A 80 -2.38 5.32 13.31
N LEU A 81 -1.27 5.93 12.90
CA LEU A 81 -0.61 5.68 11.62
C LEU A 81 -0.18 4.22 11.53
N SER A 82 0.59 3.74 12.51
CA SER A 82 1.03 2.34 12.57
C SER A 82 -0.12 1.32 12.58
N GLN A 83 -1.27 1.68 13.16
CA GLN A 83 -2.47 0.83 13.09
C GLN A 83 -3.09 0.80 11.69
N ILE A 84 -3.09 1.93 10.99
CA ILE A 84 -3.55 2.01 9.60
C ILE A 84 -2.61 1.21 8.71
N ASP A 85 -1.30 1.37 8.85
CA ASP A 85 -0.30 0.64 8.05
C ASP A 85 -0.52 -0.87 8.15
N GLY A 86 -0.66 -1.41 9.37
CA GLY A 86 -0.93 -2.84 9.56
C GLY A 86 -2.30 -3.28 9.01
N THR A 87 -3.31 -2.41 9.03
CA THR A 87 -4.63 -2.70 8.43
C THR A 87 -4.52 -2.70 6.90
N LEU A 88 -3.75 -1.78 6.34
CA LEU A 88 -3.52 -1.63 4.90
C LEU A 88 -2.82 -2.88 4.36
N SER A 89 -1.72 -3.33 4.99
CA SER A 89 -1.04 -4.58 4.61
C SER A 89 -1.96 -5.80 4.68
N THR A 90 -2.88 -5.85 5.65
CA THR A 90 -3.87 -6.94 5.74
C THR A 90 -4.85 -6.90 4.56
N ILE A 91 -5.29 -5.71 4.14
CA ILE A 91 -6.20 -5.52 3.00
C ILE A 91 -5.51 -5.85 1.68
N GLU A 92 -4.26 -5.42 1.50
CA GLU A 92 -3.43 -5.75 0.33
C GLU A 92 -3.28 -7.27 0.17
N PHE A 93 -2.90 -7.96 1.26
CA PHE A 93 -2.80 -9.42 1.26
C PHE A 93 -4.12 -10.10 0.88
N GLN A 94 -5.25 -9.62 1.42
CA GLN A 94 -6.58 -10.15 1.08
C GLN A 94 -6.97 -9.89 -0.37
N ARG A 95 -6.61 -8.72 -0.91
CA ARG A 95 -6.86 -8.34 -2.30
C ARG A 95 -6.08 -9.26 -3.23
N GLU A 96 -4.78 -9.43 -2.98
CA GLU A 96 -3.92 -10.31 -3.77
C GLU A 96 -4.41 -11.76 -3.75
N ALA A 97 -4.76 -12.29 -2.57
CA ALA A 97 -5.31 -13.63 -2.44
C ALA A 97 -6.61 -13.82 -3.26
N LEU A 98 -7.48 -12.80 -3.29
CA LEU A 98 -8.70 -12.82 -4.09
C LEU A 98 -8.43 -12.69 -5.60
N GLU A 99 -7.46 -11.86 -6.00
CA GLU A 99 -7.05 -11.72 -7.40
C GLU A 99 -6.46 -13.03 -7.93
N ASN A 100 -5.58 -13.67 -7.15
CA ASN A 100 -5.00 -14.98 -7.47
C ASN A 100 -6.09 -16.06 -7.56
N SER A 101 -7.02 -16.09 -6.59
CA SER A 101 -8.15 -17.02 -6.65
C SER A 101 -9.03 -16.79 -7.87
N HIS A 102 -9.26 -15.54 -8.27
CA HIS A 102 -10.10 -15.23 -9.42
C HIS A 102 -9.44 -15.75 -10.71
N THR A 103 -8.17 -15.43 -10.94
CA THR A 103 -7.38 -15.91 -12.08
C THR A 103 -7.36 -17.44 -12.13
N ASN A 104 -7.10 -18.11 -11.00
CA ASN A 104 -7.09 -19.58 -10.91
C ASN A 104 -8.45 -20.20 -11.29
N THR A 105 -9.56 -19.58 -10.87
CA THR A 105 -10.89 -20.05 -11.27
C THR A 105 -11.17 -19.88 -12.77
N GLU A 106 -10.64 -18.82 -13.40
CA GLU A 106 -10.78 -18.63 -14.85
C GLU A 106 -9.94 -19.64 -15.64
N VAL A 107 -8.70 -19.90 -15.19
CA VAL A 107 -7.85 -20.96 -15.77
C VAL A 107 -8.56 -22.30 -15.73
N LEU A 108 -9.10 -22.70 -14.56
CA LEU A 108 -9.83 -23.96 -14.41
C LEU A 108 -11.09 -24.03 -15.28
N LYS A 109 -11.83 -22.93 -15.44
CA LYS A 109 -12.98 -22.88 -16.36
C LYS A 109 -12.53 -23.11 -17.80
N ASN A 110 -11.48 -22.44 -18.24
CA ASN A 110 -10.94 -22.58 -19.60
C ASN A 110 -10.44 -24.00 -19.86
N MET A 111 -9.74 -24.61 -18.90
CA MET A 111 -9.35 -26.02 -18.97
C MET A 111 -10.57 -26.94 -19.07
N GLY A 112 -11.63 -26.69 -18.30
CA GLY A 112 -12.88 -27.43 -18.40
C GLY A 112 -13.56 -27.31 -19.76
N TYR A 113 -13.59 -26.12 -20.36
CA TYR A 113 -14.07 -25.90 -21.72
C TYR A 113 -13.23 -26.63 -22.76
N ALA A 114 -11.90 -26.57 -22.64
CA ALA A 114 -10.98 -27.30 -23.52
C ALA A 114 -11.19 -28.82 -23.41
N ALA A 115 -11.31 -29.36 -22.20
CA ALA A 115 -11.59 -30.77 -21.97
C ALA A 115 -12.93 -31.21 -22.58
N GLN A 116 -13.99 -30.40 -22.47
CA GLN A 116 -15.27 -30.67 -23.11
C GLN A 116 -15.18 -30.64 -24.65
N ALA A 117 -14.43 -29.68 -25.21
CA ALA A 117 -14.20 -29.59 -26.64
C ALA A 117 -13.41 -30.81 -27.15
N MET A 118 -12.34 -31.19 -26.44
CA MET A 118 -11.58 -32.41 -26.71
C MET A 118 -12.51 -33.62 -26.65
N LYS A 119 -13.30 -33.80 -25.59
CA LYS A 119 -14.23 -34.93 -25.48
C LYS A 119 -15.20 -35.03 -26.67
N LYS A 120 -15.75 -33.91 -27.14
CA LYS A 120 -16.62 -33.87 -28.32
C LYS A 120 -15.89 -34.24 -29.60
N VAL A 121 -14.63 -33.84 -29.76
CA VAL A 121 -13.79 -34.27 -30.91
C VAL A 121 -13.58 -35.78 -30.86
N HIS A 122 -13.32 -36.35 -29.68
CA HIS A 122 -13.10 -37.79 -29.49
C HIS A 122 -14.39 -38.61 -29.68
N GLU A 123 -15.55 -38.12 -29.22
CA GLU A 123 -16.86 -38.77 -29.44
C GLU A 123 -17.25 -38.85 -30.93
N ASN A 124 -16.72 -37.97 -31.78
CA ASN A 124 -16.99 -37.94 -33.21
C ASN A 124 -15.90 -38.63 -34.06
N MET A 125 -14.87 -39.22 -33.45
CA MET A 125 -13.87 -40.02 -34.16
C MET A 125 -14.29 -41.50 -34.17
N ASP A 126 -14.60 -42.03 -35.36
CA ASP A 126 -14.96 -43.43 -35.59
C ASP A 126 -13.96 -44.42 -34.95
N LEU A 127 -14.50 -45.50 -34.38
CA LEU A 127 -13.78 -46.58 -33.66
C LEU A 127 -12.57 -47.17 -34.41
N ASN A 128 -12.53 -47.09 -35.74
CA ASN A 128 -11.44 -47.62 -36.56
C ASN A 128 -10.19 -46.72 -36.59
N LYS A 129 -10.25 -45.51 -36.04
CA LYS A 129 -9.09 -44.59 -35.90
C LYS A 129 -8.61 -44.49 -34.46
N ILE A 130 -9.23 -45.22 -33.53
CA ILE A 130 -8.94 -45.14 -32.09
C ILE A 130 -7.59 -45.78 -31.75
N ASP A 131 -7.12 -46.79 -32.47
CA ASP A 131 -5.82 -47.41 -32.18
C ASP A 131 -4.65 -46.46 -32.49
N ASP A 132 -4.67 -45.79 -33.65
CA ASP A 132 -3.68 -44.75 -33.99
C ASP A 132 -3.80 -43.54 -33.04
N LEU A 133 -5.03 -43.18 -32.65
CA LEU A 133 -5.28 -42.08 -31.73
C LEU A 133 -4.91 -42.40 -30.27
N MET A 134 -5.06 -43.63 -29.81
CA MET A 134 -4.64 -44.05 -28.47
C MET A 134 -3.13 -43.94 -28.35
N GLN A 135 -2.38 -44.24 -29.41
CA GLN A 135 -0.95 -44.00 -29.47
C GLN A 135 -0.61 -42.49 -29.33
N ASP A 136 -1.29 -41.62 -30.09
CA ASP A 136 -1.13 -40.16 -30.00
C ASP A 136 -1.59 -39.57 -28.65
N ILE A 137 -2.64 -40.11 -28.02
CA ILE A 137 -3.14 -39.69 -26.71
C ILE A 137 -2.16 -40.08 -25.62
N THR A 138 -1.56 -41.26 -25.68
CA THR A 138 -0.59 -41.66 -24.64
C THR A 138 0.64 -40.75 -24.68
N GLU A 139 1.09 -40.34 -25.88
CA GLU A 139 2.16 -39.34 -26.05
C GLU A 139 1.73 -37.94 -25.57
N GLN A 140 0.49 -37.50 -25.83
CA GLN A 140 0.01 -36.20 -25.36
C GLN A 140 -0.34 -36.15 -23.87
N GLN A 141 -0.72 -37.27 -23.27
CA GLN A 141 -1.02 -37.35 -21.84
C GLN A 141 0.25 -37.24 -21.01
N ASP A 142 1.37 -37.80 -21.50
CA ASP A 142 2.71 -37.59 -20.92
C ASP A 142 3.15 -36.12 -21.01
N VAL A 143 2.90 -35.44 -22.15
CA VAL A 143 3.19 -34.01 -22.30
C VAL A 143 2.29 -33.15 -21.41
N ALA A 144 1.00 -33.50 -21.26
CA ALA A 144 0.10 -32.79 -20.35
C ALA A 144 0.47 -33.00 -18.88
N GLN A 145 0.97 -34.19 -18.51
CA GLN A 145 1.54 -34.46 -17.19
C GLN A 145 2.82 -33.65 -16.98
N GLU A 146 3.72 -33.60 -17.96
CA GLU A 146 4.96 -32.80 -17.91
C GLU A 146 4.65 -31.29 -17.81
N ILE A 147 3.63 -30.80 -18.51
CA ILE A 147 3.16 -29.41 -18.40
C ILE A 147 2.51 -29.17 -17.03
N SER A 148 1.68 -30.09 -16.54
CA SER A 148 1.04 -29.97 -15.23
C SER A 148 2.07 -30.01 -14.11
N ASP A 149 3.12 -30.84 -14.22
CA ASP A 149 4.22 -30.92 -13.27
C ASP A 149 5.16 -29.72 -13.40
N ALA A 150 5.41 -29.20 -14.61
CA ALA A 150 6.18 -27.97 -14.82
C ALA A 150 5.42 -26.73 -14.29
N ILE A 151 4.10 -26.67 -14.48
CA ILE A 151 3.25 -25.60 -13.92
C ILE A 151 3.10 -25.77 -12.42
N SER A 152 3.01 -27.00 -11.90
CA SER A 152 2.88 -27.25 -10.45
C SER A 152 4.21 -27.06 -9.70
N ASN A 153 5.35 -27.37 -10.31
CA ASN A 153 6.67 -26.96 -9.82
C ASN A 153 6.84 -25.44 -9.89
N ARG A 154 6.27 -24.79 -10.92
CA ARG A 154 6.22 -23.33 -10.99
C ARG A 154 5.19 -22.73 -10.04
N ALA A 155 4.15 -23.45 -9.62
CA ALA A 155 3.14 -23.00 -8.68
C ALA A 155 3.48 -23.36 -7.23
N ALA A 156 4.42 -24.28 -7.02
CA ALA A 156 5.20 -24.43 -5.80
C ALA A 156 6.21 -23.26 -5.65
N PHE A 157 5.76 -22.02 -5.94
CA PHE A 157 6.37 -20.77 -5.51
C PHE A 157 6.30 -20.70 -3.98
N GLY A 158 7.12 -21.54 -3.37
CA GLY A 158 7.72 -21.37 -2.08
C GLY A 158 9.23 -21.31 -2.28
N GLU A 159 9.70 -20.60 -3.31
CA GLU A 159 10.93 -19.85 -3.09
C GLU A 159 10.55 -18.84 -2.01
N GLU A 160 10.94 -19.14 -0.77
CA GLU A 160 11.22 -18.12 0.22
C GLU A 160 12.09 -17.09 -0.48
N PHE A 161 11.50 -15.99 -0.93
CA PHE A 161 12.28 -14.86 -1.40
C PHE A 161 13.25 -14.54 -0.26
N ASP A 162 14.54 -14.62 -0.55
CA ASP A 162 15.56 -14.33 0.44
C ASP A 162 15.41 -12.85 0.81
N GLU A 163 15.04 -12.57 2.06
CA GLU A 163 14.88 -11.20 2.54
C GLU A 163 16.16 -10.38 2.33
N ASP A 164 17.32 -11.03 2.30
CA ASP A 164 18.61 -10.41 2.03
C ASP A 164 18.77 -10.02 0.54
N GLU A 165 18.24 -10.83 -0.39
CA GLU A 165 18.24 -10.51 -1.83
C GLU A 165 17.30 -9.34 -2.14
N LEU A 166 16.10 -9.35 -1.55
CA LEU A 166 15.13 -8.26 -1.68
C LEU A 166 15.65 -6.95 -1.08
N MET A 167 16.34 -7.00 0.06
CA MET A 167 16.97 -5.80 0.63
C MET A 167 18.08 -5.25 -0.25
N ALA A 168 18.89 -6.12 -0.87
CA ALA A 168 19.93 -5.68 -1.79
C ALA A 168 19.34 -5.01 -3.05
N GLU A 169 18.27 -5.56 -3.62
CA GLU A 169 17.57 -4.97 -4.76
C GLU A 169 16.94 -3.62 -4.40
N LEU A 170 16.34 -3.50 -3.20
CA LEU A 170 15.78 -2.25 -2.72
C LEU A 170 16.86 -1.16 -2.55
N GLU A 171 18.01 -1.52 -1.98
CA GLU A 171 19.13 -0.59 -1.80
C GLU A 171 19.71 -0.12 -3.14
N GLU A 172 19.74 -0.99 -4.16
CA GLU A 172 20.13 -0.63 -5.53
C GLU A 172 19.16 0.41 -6.14
N LEU A 173 17.85 0.19 -6.01
CA LEU A 173 16.83 1.12 -6.50
C LEU A 173 16.87 2.49 -5.80
N GLU A 174 17.07 2.52 -4.48
CA GLU A 174 17.25 3.76 -3.72
C GLU A 174 18.51 4.51 -4.16
N GLN A 175 19.61 3.79 -4.40
CA GLN A 175 20.86 4.38 -4.87
C GLN A 175 20.73 4.93 -6.29
N GLU A 176 19.96 4.27 -7.17
CA GLU A 176 19.63 4.80 -8.49
C GLU A 176 18.82 6.10 -8.43
N GLU A 177 17.83 6.18 -7.53
CA GLU A 177 17.02 7.38 -7.36
C GLU A 177 17.85 8.53 -6.78
N LEU A 178 18.71 8.26 -5.79
CA LEU A 178 19.67 9.22 -5.27
C LEU A 178 20.65 9.70 -6.35
N ASN A 179 21.15 8.80 -7.20
CA ASN A 179 22.02 9.16 -8.32
C ASN A 179 21.31 10.00 -9.39
N LYS A 180 20.02 9.73 -9.66
CA LYS A 180 19.17 10.57 -10.52
C LYS A 180 18.97 11.96 -9.89
N GLY A 181 18.66 12.03 -8.60
CA GLY A 181 18.52 13.28 -7.85
C GLY A 181 19.82 14.09 -7.76
N MET A 182 20.97 13.43 -7.57
CA MET A 182 22.29 14.07 -7.54
C MET A 182 22.74 14.59 -8.92
N ARG A 183 22.31 13.96 -10.02
CA ARG A 183 22.55 14.49 -11.37
C ARG A 183 21.85 15.82 -11.61
N ASP A 184 20.72 16.07 -10.95
CA ASP A 184 19.99 17.33 -11.02
C ASP A 184 20.50 18.42 -10.04
N VAL A 185 21.41 18.07 -9.12
CA VAL A 185 22.07 19.06 -8.26
C VAL A 185 23.22 19.72 -9.03
N ARG A 186 22.94 20.88 -9.65
CA ARG A 186 23.99 21.82 -10.07
C ARG A 186 24.71 22.36 -8.83
N LEU A 187 25.88 21.79 -8.55
CA LEU A 187 26.78 22.30 -7.51
C LEU A 187 27.20 23.75 -7.85
N PRO A 188 27.12 24.70 -6.90
CA PRO A 188 27.59 26.06 -7.12
C PRO A 188 29.11 26.08 -7.28
N SER A 189 29.59 26.79 -8.30
CA SER A 189 31.01 26.95 -8.61
C SER A 189 31.74 27.59 -7.43
N VAL A 190 32.74 26.88 -6.89
CA VAL A 190 33.55 27.36 -5.78
C VAL A 190 34.58 28.36 -6.32
N PRO A 191 34.71 29.58 -5.76
CA PRO A 191 35.67 30.55 -6.25
C PRO A 191 37.10 30.12 -5.89
N SER A 192 37.95 29.95 -6.91
CA SER A 192 39.39 29.77 -6.77
C SER A 192 40.02 31.03 -6.16
N THR A 193 40.22 31.02 -4.84
CA THR A 193 41.00 32.06 -4.15
C THR A 193 42.38 31.50 -3.83
N SER A 194 43.41 32.08 -4.46
CA SER A 194 44.81 31.77 -4.17
C SER A 194 45.15 32.25 -2.76
N LEU A 195 45.78 31.37 -1.96
CA LEU A 195 46.18 31.65 -0.59
C LEU A 195 47.27 32.75 -0.56
N PRO A 196 47.14 33.80 0.27
CA PRO A 196 48.20 34.79 0.43
C PRO A 196 49.30 34.27 1.37
N SER A 197 50.55 34.43 0.91
CA SER A 197 51.77 34.17 1.70
C SER A 197 51.89 35.19 2.86
N ARG A 198 52.19 34.69 4.06
CA ARG A 198 52.44 35.49 5.28
C ARG A 198 53.87 36.04 5.26
N PRO A 199 54.18 37.23 5.84
CA PRO A 199 54.43 37.25 7.29
C PRO A 199 54.08 38.57 8.02
N GLY A 200 53.89 38.50 9.35
CA GLY A 200 54.25 39.60 10.27
C GLY A 200 53.13 40.30 11.08
N LYS A 201 53.28 40.21 12.42
CA LYS A 201 52.85 41.13 13.51
C LYS A 201 51.37 41.25 13.93
N LEU A 202 51.16 40.80 15.19
CA LEU A 202 50.35 41.33 16.30
C LEU A 202 49.32 42.45 16.01
N LEU A 203 48.05 42.24 16.37
CA LEU A 203 47.31 43.01 17.40
C LEU A 203 45.83 42.60 17.51
N ALA A 204 45.37 42.53 18.76
CA ALA A 204 44.02 42.39 19.35
C ALA A 204 42.77 42.37 18.44
N CYS A 205 41.93 41.34 18.60
CA CYS A 205 40.52 41.36 18.17
C CYS A 205 39.59 41.68 19.35
N HIS A 206 38.89 42.80 19.21
CA HIS A 206 37.83 43.31 20.07
C HIS A 206 36.53 42.54 19.75
N PHE A 207 35.89 41.97 20.78
CA PHE A 207 34.63 41.24 20.65
C PHE A 207 33.47 42.25 20.67
N THR A 208 32.73 42.42 19.56
CA THR A 208 31.45 43.14 19.57
C THR A 208 30.34 42.30 18.98
N PHE A 209 29.39 42.03 19.86
CA PHE A 209 28.10 41.38 19.74
C PHE A 209 27.12 42.24 18.91
N LEU A 210 26.44 41.66 17.91
CA LEU A 210 25.30 42.30 17.23
C LEU A 210 24.10 41.35 17.12
N MET A 211 23.01 41.77 17.75
CA MET A 211 21.69 41.13 17.82
C MET A 211 20.91 41.21 16.50
N ILE A 212 20.21 40.14 16.12
CA ILE A 212 19.24 40.09 15.01
C ILE A 212 17.81 39.90 15.56
N LYS A 213 16.88 40.77 15.15
CA LYS A 213 15.43 40.74 15.46
C LYS A 213 14.66 39.83 14.47
N PRO A 214 13.53 39.18 14.85
CA PRO A 214 12.67 38.47 13.91
C PRO A 214 11.46 39.30 13.45
N CYS A 215 11.03 39.10 12.19
CA CYS A 215 9.79 39.65 11.62
C CYS A 215 8.71 38.55 11.51
N LEU A 216 7.46 38.96 11.70
CA LEU A 216 6.23 38.19 11.88
C LEU A 216 5.48 38.06 10.54
N SER A 217 4.84 36.91 10.26
CA SER A 217 3.86 36.78 9.18
C SER A 217 2.66 35.93 9.61
N THR A 218 1.49 36.57 9.63
CA THR A 218 0.18 35.96 9.87
C THR A 218 -0.65 36.10 8.60
N ARG A 219 -0.77 35.04 7.79
CA ARG A 219 -1.77 34.97 6.71
C ARG A 219 -2.33 33.57 6.41
N LYS A 220 -1.97 32.53 7.19
CA LYS A 220 -2.26 31.13 6.84
C LYS A 220 -3.47 30.51 7.57
N ARG A 221 -4.36 31.30 8.20
CA ARG A 221 -5.44 30.77 9.06
C ARG A 221 -6.81 30.66 8.38
N VAL A 222 -7.00 31.28 7.22
CA VAL A 222 -8.33 31.37 6.58
C VAL A 222 -8.57 30.25 5.56
N GLU A 223 -7.50 29.65 5.02
CA GLU A 223 -7.60 28.60 3.98
C GLU A 223 -8.04 27.24 4.57
N ASP A 224 -7.67 26.94 5.82
CA ASP A 224 -7.90 25.62 6.44
C ASP A 224 -9.37 25.32 6.80
N GLU A 225 -10.24 26.33 6.94
CA GLU A 225 -11.66 26.13 7.28
C GLU A 225 -12.53 25.77 6.06
N ASP A 226 -12.10 26.16 4.86
CA ASP A 226 -12.82 25.87 3.62
C ASP A 226 -12.53 24.44 3.12
N GLU A 227 -11.31 23.93 3.36
CA GLU A 227 -10.94 22.54 3.07
C GLU A 227 -11.72 21.53 3.94
N MET A 228 -12.00 21.89 5.21
CA MET A 228 -12.79 21.05 6.11
C MET A 228 -14.25 20.91 5.66
N LYS A 229 -14.82 21.94 5.05
CA LYS A 229 -16.19 21.88 4.51
C LYS A 229 -16.26 21.04 3.24
N GLN A 230 -15.22 21.06 2.42
CA GLN A 230 -15.16 20.25 1.20
C GLN A 230 -15.03 18.75 1.50
N LEU A 231 -14.24 18.37 2.51
CA LEU A 231 -14.12 16.97 2.95
C LEU A 231 -15.41 16.44 3.59
N ALA A 232 -16.12 17.26 4.36
CA ALA A 232 -17.38 16.84 4.99
C ALA A 232 -18.53 16.66 3.98
N ALA A 233 -18.52 17.42 2.88
CA ALA A 233 -19.55 17.34 1.84
C ALA A 233 -19.46 16.07 0.98
N TRP A 234 -18.30 15.41 0.96
CA TRP A 234 -18.09 14.19 0.18
C TRP A 234 -18.36 12.90 0.97
N ALA A 235 -18.55 13.02 2.29
CA ALA A 235 -18.84 11.91 3.19
C ALA A 235 -20.35 11.71 3.47
N SER A 236 -21.22 12.44 2.76
CA SER A 236 -22.69 12.33 2.85
C SER A 236 -23.31 11.70 1.61
#